data_AF-A0A151JG04-F1
#
_entry.id   AF-A0A151JG04-F1
#
_cell.length_a   1.000
_cell.length_b   1.000
_cell.length_c   1.000
_cell.angle_alpha   90.00
_cell.angle_beta   90.00
_cell.angle_gamma   90.00
#
_symmetry.space_group_name_H-M   'P 1'
#
loop_
_entity.id
_entity.type
_entity.pdbx_description
1 polymer ?
#
loop_
_entity_poly.entity_id
_entity_poly.type
_entity_poly.pdbx_seq_one_letter_code
_entity_poly.pdbx_strand_id
1 'polypeptide(L)'
;MKSSSRSKKIAIASSLFFVLGLISLNFEGLGLLPIFIVVVSFFMAVVHGVLHFSGQKNGDVFETYQEAAKTKASALEVGLNSKVEKR
;
A
#
# COMPACT_ATOMS: atom_id res chain seq x y z
N MET A 1 -19.17 -2.59 17.76
CA MET A 1 -18.92 -1.86 16.49
C MET A 1 -17.58 -2.31 15.92
N LYS A 2 -17.61 -3.14 14.86
CA LYS A 2 -16.40 -3.68 14.21
C LYS A 2 -15.73 -2.52 13.46
N SER A 3 -14.61 -2.00 13.96
CA SER A 3 -13.82 -0.96 13.29
C SER A 3 -13.50 -1.41 11.87
N SER A 4 -14.20 -0.83 10.89
CA SER A 4 -13.92 -1.08 9.48
C SER A 4 -12.63 -0.37 9.16
N SER A 5 -11.54 -1.13 9.07
CA SER A 5 -10.21 -0.65 8.68
C SER A 5 -10.29 0.20 7.41
N ARG A 6 -9.70 1.41 7.45
CA ARG A 6 -9.63 2.34 6.30
C ARG A 6 -9.01 1.64 5.08
N SER A 7 -7.99 0.81 5.31
CA SER A 7 -7.32 -0.01 4.30
C SER A 7 -8.26 -0.99 3.59
N LYS A 8 -9.23 -1.57 4.31
CA LYS A 8 -10.22 -2.49 3.72
C LYS A 8 -11.18 -1.76 2.80
N LYS A 9 -11.62 -0.55 3.17
CA LYS A 9 -12.49 0.28 2.32
C LYS A 9 -11.76 0.69 1.03
N ILE A 10 -10.49 1.07 1.15
CA ILE A 10 -9.66 1.44 -0.01
C ILE A 10 -9.39 0.24 -0.92
N ALA A 11 -9.11 -0.94 -0.35
CA ALA A 11 -8.95 -2.17 -1.13
C ALA A 11 -10.23 -2.51 -1.93
N ILE A 12 -11.40 -2.39 -1.32
CA ILE A 12 -12.69 -2.61 -2.01
C ILE A 12 -12.92 -1.55 -3.10
N ALA A 13 -12.70 -0.28 -2.78
CA ALA A 13 -12.87 0.81 -3.75
C ALA A 13 -11.92 0.67 -4.94
N SER A 14 -10.64 0.39 -4.71
CA SER A 14 -9.65 0.19 -5.79
C SER A 14 -9.98 -1.01 -6.66
N SER A 15 -10.50 -2.11 -6.09
CA SER A 15 -10.98 -3.26 -6.87
C SER A 15 -12.16 -2.89 -7.79
N LEU A 16 -13.12 -2.09 -7.29
CA LEU A 16 -14.23 -1.58 -8.10
C LEU A 16 -13.74 -0.71 -9.26
N PHE A 17 -12.83 0.23 -8.99
CA PHE A 17 -12.24 1.08 -10.03
C PHE A 17 -11.40 0.29 -11.03
N PHE A 18 -10.74 -0.78 -10.62
CA PHE A 18 -10.00 -1.66 -11.51
C PHE A 18 -10.94 -2.37 -12.49
N VAL A 19 -12.05 -2.94 -12.02
CA VAL A 19 -13.05 -3.60 -12.87
C VAL A 19 -13.70 -2.59 -13.81
N LEU A 20 -14.06 -1.40 -13.33
CA LEU A 20 -14.61 -0.33 -14.17
C LEU A 20 -13.60 0.14 -15.23
N GLY A 21 -12.32 0.25 -14.87
CA GLY A 21 -11.24 0.56 -15.80
C GLY A 21 -11.09 -0.48 -16.91
N LEU A 22 -11.18 -1.77 -16.57
CA LEU A 22 -11.14 -2.86 -17.54
C LEU A 22 -12.35 -2.82 -18.50
N ILE A 23 -13.55 -2.53 -17.99
CA ILE A 23 -14.74 -2.38 -18.83
C ILE A 23 -14.56 -1.18 -19.78
N SER A 24 -14.06 -0.04 -19.26
CA SER A 24 -13.77 1.17 -20.04
C SER A 24 -12.74 0.98 -21.16
N LEU A 25 -11.89 -0.06 -21.13
CA LEU A 25 -10.99 -0.37 -22.24
C LEU A 25 -11.73 -0.76 -23.53
N ASN A 26 -12.99 -1.19 -23.42
CA ASN A 26 -13.81 -1.58 -24.58
C ASN A 26 -14.53 -0.38 -25.23
N PHE A 27 -14.42 0.82 -24.67
CA PHE A 27 -15.02 2.03 -25.25
C PHE A 27 -14.01 2.74 -26.13
N GLU A 28 -14.22 2.62 -27.44
CA GLU A 28 -13.48 3.39 -28.44
C GLU A 28 -13.76 4.89 -28.25
N GLY A 29 -12.72 5.67 -27.97
CA GLY A 29 -12.81 7.13 -27.76
C GLY A 29 -12.20 7.64 -26.45
N LEU A 30 -11.93 6.77 -25.48
CA LEU A 30 -11.31 7.16 -24.19
C LEU A 30 -9.78 7.24 -24.23
N GLY A 31 -9.15 6.79 -25.32
CA GLY A 31 -7.70 6.85 -25.52
C GLY A 31 -6.92 6.11 -24.43
N LEU A 32 -5.86 6.74 -23.91
CA LEU A 32 -4.97 6.18 -22.87
C LEU A 32 -5.55 6.25 -21.44
N LEU A 33 -6.66 6.96 -21.25
CA LEU A 33 -7.22 7.27 -19.94
C LEU A 33 -7.64 6.01 -19.14
N PRO A 34 -8.32 5.01 -19.74
CA PRO A 34 -8.68 3.77 -19.05
C PRO A 34 -7.46 2.97 -18.60
N ILE A 35 -6.38 2.97 -19.41
CA ILE A 35 -5.13 2.29 -19.08
C ILE A 35 -4.51 2.90 -17.81
N PHE A 36 -4.46 4.23 -17.71
CA PHE A 36 -3.99 4.91 -16.50
C PHE A 36 -4.81 4.54 -15.26
N ILE A 37 -6.14 4.53 -15.39
CA ILE A 37 -7.04 4.16 -14.29
C ILE A 37 -6.77 2.72 -13.83
N VAL A 38 -6.64 1.78 -14.77
CA VAL A 38 -6.35 0.36 -14.47
C VAL A 38 -5.02 0.21 -13.73
N VAL A 39 -3.97 0.85 -14.24
CA VAL A 39 -2.61 0.77 -13.65
C VAL A 39 -2.60 1.34 -12.23
N VAL A 40 -3.10 2.56 -12.03
CA VAL A 40 -3.13 3.19 -10.70
C VAL A 40 -3.98 2.38 -9.72
N SER A 41 -5.16 1.93 -10.14
CA SER A 41 -6.05 1.13 -9.28
C SER A 41 -5.43 -0.20 -8.88
N PHE A 42 -4.73 -0.86 -9.81
CA PHE A 42 -4.02 -2.11 -9.53
C PHE A 42 -2.94 -1.92 -8.46
N PHE A 43 -2.06 -0.93 -8.63
CA PHE A 43 -1.01 -0.67 -7.65
C PHE A 43 -1.57 -0.27 -6.28
N MET A 44 -2.64 0.53 -6.26
CA MET A 44 -3.33 0.87 -5.01
C MET A 44 -3.88 -0.38 -4.30
N ALA A 45 -4.49 -1.30 -5.04
CA ALA A 45 -5.04 -2.54 -4.51
C ALA A 45 -3.94 -3.45 -3.94
N VAL A 46 -2.81 -3.58 -4.66
CA VAL A 46 -1.66 -4.37 -4.20
C VAL A 46 -1.09 -3.78 -2.91
N VAL A 47 -0.81 -2.48 -2.86
CA VAL A 47 -0.21 -1.82 -1.68
C VAL A 47 -1.13 -1.94 -0.46
N HIS A 48 -2.41 -1.59 -0.60
CA HIS A 48 -3.36 -1.67 0.51
C HIS A 48 -3.69 -3.12 0.89
N GLY A 49 -3.66 -4.04 -0.06
CA GLY A 49 -3.79 -5.48 0.17
C GLY A 49 -2.64 -5.99 1.05
N VAL A 50 -1.39 -5.70 0.66
CA VAL A 50 -0.20 -6.08 1.45
C VAL A 50 -0.26 -5.49 2.85
N LEU A 51 -0.52 -4.18 3.00
CA LEU A 51 -0.68 -3.56 4.33
C LEU A 51 -1.74 -4.25 5.20
N HIS A 52 -2.89 -4.58 4.59
CA HIS A 52 -3.97 -5.25 5.29
C HIS A 52 -3.56 -6.67 5.75
N PHE A 53 -2.86 -7.43 4.91
CA PHE A 53 -2.35 -8.76 5.27
C PHE A 53 -1.20 -8.72 6.28
N SER A 54 -0.40 -7.65 6.29
CA SER A 54 0.63 -7.41 7.30
C SER A 54 0.08 -7.03 8.69
N GLY A 55 -1.24 -6.95 8.85
CA GLY A 55 -1.88 -6.66 10.14
C GLY A 55 -1.94 -5.17 10.49
N GLN A 56 -1.46 -4.29 9.62
CA GLN A 56 -1.61 -2.83 9.75
C GLN A 56 -2.99 -2.40 9.28
N LYS A 57 -3.92 -2.33 10.23
CA LYS A 57 -5.35 -2.17 9.96
C LYS A 57 -5.76 -0.72 9.72
N ASN A 58 -5.01 0.28 10.20
CA ASN A 58 -5.49 1.67 10.24
C ASN A 58 -4.45 2.75 9.88
N GLY A 59 -3.20 2.38 9.59
CA GLY A 59 -2.14 3.35 9.28
C GLY A 59 -2.18 3.82 7.84
N ASP A 60 -1.81 5.08 7.61
CA ASP A 60 -1.46 5.57 6.27
C ASP A 60 -0.30 4.74 5.70
N VAL A 61 -0.27 4.53 4.38
CA VAL A 61 0.84 3.86 3.69
C VAL A 61 2.16 4.57 3.98
N PHE A 62 2.13 5.91 4.06
CA PHE A 62 3.31 6.72 4.38
C PHE A 62 3.77 6.57 5.82
N GLU A 63 2.82 6.53 6.76
CA GLU A 63 3.10 6.34 8.19
C GLU A 63 3.75 4.97 8.42
N THR A 64 3.19 3.94 7.79
CA THR A 64 3.75 2.58 7.77
C THR A 64 5.18 2.55 7.21
N TYR A 65 5.41 3.25 6.09
CA TYR A 65 6.73 3.32 5.49
C TYR A 65 7.73 4.02 6.43
N GLN A 66 7.31 5.11 7.08
CA GLN A 66 8.14 5.85 8.01
C GLN A 66 8.47 5.03 9.26
N GLU A 67 7.51 4.28 9.80
CA GLU A 67 7.73 3.34 10.91
C GLU A 67 8.74 2.26 10.50
N ALA A 68 8.56 1.62 9.34
CA ALA A 68 9.49 0.61 8.86
C ALA A 68 10.91 1.15 8.68
N ALA A 69 11.05 2.38 8.17
CA ALA A 69 12.35 3.03 8.04
C ALA A 69 13.00 3.31 9.41
N LYS A 70 12.23 3.81 10.39
CA LYS A 70 12.70 4.03 11.77
C LYS A 70 13.15 2.72 12.42
N THR A 71 12.34 1.66 12.32
CA THR A 71 12.69 0.35 12.87
C THR A 71 14.00 -0.18 12.28
N LYS A 72 14.19 -0.05 10.96
CA LYS A 72 15.45 -0.44 10.31
C LYS A 72 16.64 0.38 10.79
N ALA A 73 16.48 1.70 10.93
CA ALA A 73 17.53 2.58 11.44
C ALA A 73 17.92 2.23 12.89
N SER A 74 16.95 2.04 13.78
CA SER A 74 17.21 1.65 15.17
C SER A 74 17.87 0.27 15.28
N ALA A 75 17.44 -0.71 14.47
CA ALA A 75 18.08 -2.03 14.45
C ALA A 75 19.55 -1.96 14.01
N LEU A 76 19.84 -1.10 13.02
CA LEU A 76 21.21 -0.87 12.56
C LEU A 76 22.06 -0.17 13.62
N GLU A 77 21.51 0.83 14.30
CA GLU A 77 22.18 1.55 15.40
C GLU A 77 22.53 0.59 16.55
N VAL A 78 21.59 -0.23 16.99
CA VAL A 78 21.83 -1.27 18.01
C VAL A 78 22.89 -2.27 17.55
N GLY A 79 22.83 -2.72 16.29
CA GLY A 79 23.81 -3.62 15.70
C GLY A 79 25.22 -3.01 15.62
N LEU A 80 25.33 -1.70 15.39
CA LEU A 80 26.60 -0.98 15.32
C LEU A 80 27.19 -0.77 16.73
N ASN A 81 26.38 -0.27 17.68
CA ASN A 81 26.82 -0.02 19.05
C ASN A 81 27.21 -1.31 19.78
N SER A 82 26.47 -2.41 19.60
CA SER A 82 26.83 -3.72 20.15
C SER A 82 28.14 -4.29 19.57
N LYS A 83 28.57 -3.83 18.40
CA LYS A 83 29.85 -4.22 17.79
C LYS A 83 31.01 -3.35 18.28
N VAL A 84 30.75 -2.11 18.68
CA VAL A 84 31.73 -1.20 19.30
C VAL A 84 32.03 -1.64 20.73
N GLU A 85 31.03 -2.07 21.49
CA GLU A 85 31.20 -2.54 22.88
C GLU A 85 31.93 -3.89 23.00
N LYS A 86 31.98 -4.68 21.92
CA LYS A 86 32.72 -5.95 21.85
C LYS A 86 34.19 -5.81 21.36
N ARG A 87 34.67 -4.59 21.09
CA ARG A 87 36.07 -4.30 20.75
C ARG A 87 36.75 -3.60 21.91
#